data_AF-A0A9X3EWY5-F1
#
_entry.id   AF-A0A9X3EWY5-F1
#
_cell.length_a   1.000
_cell.length_b   1.000
_cell.length_c   1.000
_cell.angle_alpha   90.00
_cell.angle_beta   90.00
_cell.angle_gamma   90.00
#
_symmetry.space_group_name_H-M   'P 1'
#
loop_
_entity.id
_entity.type
_entity.pdbx_description
1 polymer ?
#
loop_
_entity_poly.entity_id
_entity_poly.type
_entity_poly.pdbx_seq_one_letter_code
_entity_poly.pdbx_strand_id
1 'polypeptide(L)'
;MSTLRFHLNDRPIEDAEVPPTTTLLNYLRQRAHLTGTKEGCAEGDCGACTVVVLDAETDPAAPRFRAVNACLMFVPMVQGRRVYTIEGLRQNGALHPAQAAMVERLGSQCGYCTPGVVMAAFEACYREDLREPWQLDDQMCGNLCRCTGYRPIRDAVHMVAGTCPEDSFRRHRAEARPADLEFGRTSAGRCYLQPTSLAALWEAIAERPQARLVCGGTDLALLVTQRYQDLPELIALEGVPELRGVGRAADGGSRSGRRRR
;
A
#
# COMPACT_ATOMS: atom_id res chain seq x y z
N MET A 1 2.83 -25.80 1.97
CA MET A 1 2.85 -24.54 2.74
C MET A 1 3.36 -23.45 1.82
N SER A 2 2.53 -22.47 1.43
CA SER A 2 2.99 -21.38 0.57
C SER A 2 3.85 -20.40 1.37
N THR A 3 5.04 -20.10 0.86
CA THR A 3 5.95 -19.07 1.37
C THR A 3 5.48 -17.71 0.85
N LEU A 4 5.44 -16.69 1.71
CA LEU A 4 5.14 -15.32 1.27
C LEU A 4 6.28 -14.85 0.36
N ARG A 5 5.95 -14.24 -0.78
CA ARG A 5 6.93 -13.66 -1.71
C ARG A 5 6.52 -12.28 -2.14
N PHE A 6 7.43 -11.32 -2.11
CA PHE A 6 7.22 -9.97 -2.65
C PHE A 6 8.55 -9.28 -2.91
N HIS A 7 8.53 -8.10 -3.55
CA HIS A 7 9.74 -7.27 -3.71
C HIS A 7 9.71 -6.10 -2.73
N LEU A 8 10.78 -5.91 -1.98
CA LEU A 8 10.99 -4.79 -1.07
C LEU A 8 12.21 -3.98 -1.50
N ASN A 9 12.00 -2.74 -1.97
CA ASN A 9 13.07 -1.89 -2.51
C ASN A 9 13.91 -2.65 -3.56
N ASP A 10 13.20 -3.27 -4.51
CA ASP A 10 13.72 -4.13 -5.59
C ASP A 10 14.40 -5.44 -5.15
N ARG A 11 14.51 -5.71 -3.86
CA ARG A 11 15.03 -6.99 -3.35
C ARG A 11 13.91 -8.01 -3.21
N PRO A 12 14.06 -9.24 -3.73
CA PRO A 12 13.09 -10.30 -3.49
C PRO A 12 13.12 -10.69 -2.02
N ILE A 13 11.94 -10.85 -1.44
CA ILE A 13 11.71 -11.30 -0.07
C ILE A 13 10.95 -12.62 -0.13
N GLU A 14 11.42 -13.60 0.63
CA GLU A 14 10.69 -14.83 0.92
C GLU A 14 10.56 -14.98 2.44
N ASP A 15 9.35 -15.19 2.95
CA ASP A 15 9.11 -15.33 4.39
C ASP A 15 8.07 -16.42 4.68
N ALA A 16 8.52 -17.49 5.32
CA ALA A 16 7.67 -18.63 5.67
C ALA A 16 7.12 -18.55 7.09
N GLU A 17 7.43 -17.51 7.86
CA GLU A 17 7.18 -17.45 9.31
C GLU A 17 6.32 -16.27 9.75
N VAL A 18 6.13 -15.25 8.91
CA VAL A 18 5.35 -14.05 9.25
C VAL A 18 3.89 -14.37 9.68
N PRO A 19 3.44 -13.94 10.86
CA PRO A 19 2.04 -14.12 11.27
C PRO A 19 1.06 -13.37 10.34
N PRO A 20 -0.15 -13.90 10.06
CA PRO A 20 -1.13 -13.32 9.14
C PRO A 20 -1.51 -11.85 9.38
N THR A 21 -1.54 -11.44 10.65
CA THR A 21 -1.93 -10.09 11.08
C THR A 21 -0.74 -9.17 11.32
N THR A 22 0.47 -9.59 10.95
CA THR A 22 1.64 -8.71 11.00
C THR A 22 1.38 -7.55 10.05
N THR A 23 1.38 -6.32 10.56
CA THR A 23 1.27 -5.13 9.71
C THR A 23 2.55 -4.95 8.90
N LEU A 24 2.44 -4.40 7.71
CA LEU A 24 3.59 -4.09 6.86
C LEU A 24 4.55 -3.16 7.59
N LEU A 25 4.04 -2.21 8.37
CA LEU A 25 4.86 -1.33 9.21
C LEU A 25 5.72 -2.11 10.21
N ASN A 26 5.12 -3.05 10.96
CA ASN A 26 5.85 -3.86 11.93
C ASN A 26 6.87 -4.77 11.22
N TYR A 27 6.51 -5.33 10.08
CA TYR A 27 7.44 -6.11 9.27
C TYR A 27 8.67 -5.31 8.86
N LEU A 28 8.46 -4.13 8.26
CA LEU A 28 9.54 -3.25 7.81
C LEU A 28 10.49 -2.90 8.95
N ARG A 29 9.94 -2.51 10.11
CA ARG A 29 10.74 -2.00 11.24
C ARG A 29 11.41 -3.10 12.04
N GLN A 30 10.69 -4.18 12.33
CA GLN A 30 11.13 -5.21 13.29
C GLN A 30 11.83 -6.39 12.62
N ARG A 31 11.40 -6.77 11.40
CA ARG A 31 11.98 -7.92 10.67
C ARG A 31 12.97 -7.48 9.59
N ALA A 32 12.62 -6.48 8.79
CA ALA A 32 13.50 -5.99 7.72
C ALA A 32 14.48 -4.91 8.21
N HIS A 33 14.34 -4.42 9.44
CA HIS A 33 15.14 -3.35 10.05
C HIS A 33 15.21 -2.05 9.21
N LEU A 34 14.18 -1.79 8.39
CA LEU A 34 13.94 -0.56 7.65
C LEU A 34 13.12 0.41 8.50
N THR A 35 13.83 1.24 9.26
CA THR A 35 13.23 2.09 10.31
C THR A 35 12.81 3.48 9.83
N GLY A 36 13.02 3.81 8.55
CA GLY A 36 12.64 5.07 7.93
C GLY A 36 11.13 5.27 7.92
N THR A 37 10.36 4.23 7.63
CA THR A 37 8.90 4.24 7.77
C THR A 37 8.50 4.32 9.26
N LYS A 38 7.65 5.28 9.64
CA LYS A 38 7.38 5.61 11.06
C LYS A 38 5.99 5.19 11.52
N GLU A 39 5.88 4.90 12.81
CA GLU A 39 4.59 4.72 13.48
C GLU A 39 4.19 6.03 14.16
N GLY A 40 3.16 6.70 13.63
CA GLY A 40 2.62 7.92 14.25
C GLY A 40 1.36 7.65 15.06
N CYS A 41 0.26 7.28 14.39
CA CYS A 41 -1.04 7.02 15.01
C CYS A 41 -1.47 5.54 14.99
N ALA A 42 -0.92 4.73 14.08
CA ALA A 42 -1.32 3.34 13.84
C ALA A 42 -2.81 3.12 13.49
N GLU A 43 -3.48 4.13 12.93
CA GLU A 43 -4.89 4.07 12.51
C GLU A 43 -5.15 4.67 11.11
N GLY A 44 -4.08 4.97 10.37
CA GLY A 44 -4.16 5.47 8.98
C GLY A 44 -4.28 6.98 8.85
N ASP A 45 -4.47 7.73 9.93
CA ASP A 45 -4.78 9.17 9.87
C ASP A 45 -3.55 10.05 9.54
N CYS A 46 -2.39 9.73 10.12
CA CYS A 46 -1.25 10.66 10.09
C CYS A 46 -0.32 10.58 8.87
N GLY A 47 -0.37 9.50 8.08
CA GLY A 47 0.54 9.29 6.93
C GLY A 47 2.03 9.05 7.24
N ALA A 48 2.48 9.09 8.50
CA ALA A 48 3.91 8.89 8.82
C ALA A 48 4.45 7.49 8.41
N CYS A 49 3.56 6.53 8.22
CA CYS A 49 3.84 5.16 7.78
C CYS A 49 3.65 4.95 6.27
N THR A 50 3.49 6.02 5.48
CA THR A 50 3.24 5.90 4.04
C THR A 50 4.41 5.18 3.36
N VAL A 51 4.06 4.14 2.61
CA VAL A 51 4.91 3.41 1.67
C VAL A 51 4.21 3.38 0.32
N VAL A 52 4.88 2.93 -0.73
CA VAL A 52 4.29 2.87 -2.06
C VAL A 52 4.25 1.43 -2.55
N VAL A 53 3.08 1.00 -3.01
CA VAL A 53 2.88 -0.29 -3.68
C VAL A 53 2.73 -0.03 -5.17
N LEU A 54 3.41 -0.83 -5.99
CA LEU A 54 3.16 -0.87 -7.43
C LEU A 54 1.93 -1.75 -7.69
N ASP A 55 0.81 -1.12 -8.04
CA ASP A 55 -0.48 -1.76 -8.32
C ASP A 55 -0.64 -1.94 -9.83
N ALA A 56 -0.64 -3.19 -10.28
CA ALA A 56 -0.99 -3.58 -11.65
C ALA A 56 -2.31 -4.39 -11.68
N GLU A 57 -3.02 -4.49 -10.56
CA GLU A 57 -4.13 -5.43 -10.37
C GLU A 57 -5.48 -4.74 -10.57
N THR A 58 -5.54 -3.44 -10.24
CA THR A 58 -6.74 -2.63 -10.44
C THR A 58 -6.96 -2.31 -11.92
N ASP A 59 -5.89 -1.97 -12.64
CA ASP A 59 -5.91 -1.74 -14.09
C ASP A 59 -4.61 -2.27 -14.71
N PRO A 60 -4.61 -3.50 -15.26
CA PRO A 60 -3.42 -4.09 -15.88
C PRO A 60 -2.89 -3.30 -17.08
N ALA A 61 -3.70 -2.46 -17.72
CA ALA A 61 -3.28 -1.62 -18.83
C ALA A 61 -2.60 -0.33 -18.36
N ALA A 62 -2.82 0.09 -17.10
CA ALA A 62 -2.24 1.29 -16.52
C ALA A 62 -1.72 1.03 -15.09
N PRO A 63 -0.62 0.25 -14.93
CA PRO A 63 0.00 0.06 -13.63
C PRO A 63 0.42 1.40 -13.01
N ARG A 64 0.23 1.54 -11.70
CA ARG A 64 0.50 2.79 -10.99
C ARG A 64 1.19 2.56 -9.66
N PHE A 65 1.95 3.55 -9.25
CA PHE A 65 2.35 3.68 -7.86
C PHE A 65 1.14 4.12 -7.05
N ARG A 66 0.96 3.51 -5.88
CA ARG A 66 -0.10 3.85 -4.94
C ARG A 66 0.49 4.04 -3.56
N ALA A 67 0.37 5.24 -3.00
CA ALA A 67 0.71 5.47 -1.60
C ALA A 67 -0.31 4.78 -0.69
N VAL A 68 0.17 4.06 0.32
CA VAL A 68 -0.66 3.33 1.28
C VAL A 68 -0.09 3.43 2.69
N ASN A 69 -0.97 3.35 3.69
CA ASN A 69 -0.55 3.33 5.10
C ASN A 69 -0.07 1.92 5.47
N ALA A 70 1.24 1.74 5.68
CA ALA A 70 1.80 0.44 6.06
C ALA A 70 1.27 -0.08 7.41
N CYS A 71 0.73 0.78 8.28
CA CYS A 71 0.16 0.37 9.56
C CYS A 71 -1.17 -0.40 9.44
N LEU A 72 -1.91 -0.25 8.33
CA LEU A 72 -3.22 -0.90 8.13
C LEU A 72 -3.21 -2.02 7.10
N MET A 73 -2.08 -2.22 6.42
CA MET A 73 -1.89 -3.31 5.48
C MET A 73 -1.22 -4.48 6.18
N PHE A 74 -1.79 -5.68 6.08
CA PHE A 74 -1.11 -6.89 6.55
C PHE A 74 -0.11 -7.39 5.50
N VAL A 75 1.01 -7.95 5.94
CA VAL A 75 2.08 -8.39 5.03
C VAL A 75 1.60 -9.37 3.95
N PRO A 76 0.72 -10.35 4.22
CA PRO A 76 0.20 -11.21 3.16
C PRO A 76 -0.46 -10.48 1.98
N MET A 77 -0.99 -9.26 2.20
CA MET A 77 -1.63 -8.45 1.17
C MET A 77 -0.64 -7.84 0.15
N VAL A 78 0.68 -8.02 0.36
CA VAL A 78 1.70 -7.63 -0.63
C VAL A 78 2.28 -8.83 -1.37
N GLN A 79 1.67 -10.02 -1.24
CA GLN A 79 2.05 -11.21 -2.00
C GLN A 79 2.15 -10.88 -3.50
N GLY A 80 3.30 -11.24 -4.09
CA GLY A 80 3.64 -11.04 -5.49
C GLY A 80 3.84 -9.57 -5.91
N ARG A 81 3.60 -8.60 -5.01
CA ARG A 81 3.67 -7.17 -5.31
C ARG A 81 5.06 -6.60 -5.04
N ARG A 82 5.24 -5.34 -5.46
CA ARG A 82 6.44 -4.56 -5.16
C ARG A 82 6.12 -3.40 -4.22
N VAL A 83 6.89 -3.30 -3.14
CA VAL A 83 6.80 -2.30 -2.09
C VAL A 83 8.06 -1.44 -2.10
N TYR A 84 7.87 -0.13 -2.08
CA TYR A 84 8.91 0.87 -1.95
C TYR A 84 8.78 1.63 -0.64
N THR A 85 9.89 1.78 0.07
CA THR A 85 10.02 2.60 1.29
C THR A 85 10.95 3.77 1.04
N ILE A 86 11.03 4.68 2.02
CA ILE A 86 11.89 5.87 1.96
C ILE A 86 13.37 5.52 1.70
N GLU A 87 13.84 4.40 2.25
CA GLU A 87 15.20 3.90 2.07
C GLU A 87 15.47 3.43 0.64
N GLY A 88 14.44 2.94 -0.07
CA GLY A 88 14.55 2.42 -1.43
C GLY A 88 14.62 3.50 -2.50
N LEU A 89 14.30 4.76 -2.17
CA LEU A 89 14.25 5.84 -3.16
C LEU A 89 15.62 6.30 -3.63
N ARG A 90 16.65 6.19 -2.80
CA ARG A 90 18.00 6.63 -3.16
C ARG A 90 18.62 5.64 -4.13
N GLN A 91 19.02 6.10 -5.31
CA GLN A 91 19.62 5.26 -6.36
C GLN A 91 21.01 5.78 -6.73
N ASN A 92 21.98 4.88 -6.87
CA ASN A 92 23.36 5.22 -7.30
C ASN A 92 23.98 6.38 -6.50
N GLY A 93 23.66 6.45 -5.20
CA GLY A 93 24.13 7.53 -4.32
C GLY A 93 23.38 8.86 -4.45
N ALA A 94 22.48 9.03 -5.42
CA ALA A 94 21.68 10.23 -5.63
C ALA A 94 20.31 10.14 -4.94
N LEU A 95 19.84 11.26 -4.39
CA LEU A 95 18.49 11.39 -3.87
C LEU A 95 17.47 11.33 -5.01
N HIS A 96 16.34 10.69 -4.77
CA HIS A 96 15.19 10.80 -5.67
C HIS A 96 14.68 12.25 -5.71
N PRO A 97 14.11 12.76 -6.83
CA PRO A 97 13.57 14.12 -6.90
C PRO A 97 12.65 14.50 -5.73
N ALA A 98 11.77 13.60 -5.29
CA ALA A 98 10.91 13.82 -4.12
C ALA A 98 11.70 14.06 -2.80
N GLN A 99 12.84 13.38 -2.60
CA GLN A 99 13.71 13.62 -1.45
C GLN A 99 14.45 14.95 -1.59
N ALA A 100 15.01 15.22 -2.78
CA ALA A 100 15.74 16.45 -3.07
C ALA A 100 14.86 17.70 -2.91
N ALA A 101 13.60 17.62 -3.35
CA ALA A 101 12.62 18.68 -3.22
C ALA A 101 12.35 19.10 -1.78
N MET A 102 12.23 18.12 -0.89
CA MET A 102 12.02 18.37 0.54
C MET A 102 13.23 19.06 1.18
N VAL A 103 14.44 18.76 0.72
CA VAL A 103 15.66 19.46 1.16
C VAL A 103 15.68 20.89 0.62
N GLU A 104 15.48 21.07 -0.69
CA GLU A 104 15.57 22.38 -1.36
C GLU A 104 14.53 23.38 -0.82
N ARG A 105 13.31 22.92 -0.59
CA ARG A 105 12.20 23.78 -0.11
C ARG A 105 12.10 23.86 1.41
N LEU A 106 13.07 23.30 2.15
CA LEU A 106 13.06 23.28 3.61
C LEU A 106 11.78 22.64 4.18
N GLY A 107 11.30 21.59 3.51
CA GLY A 107 10.06 20.87 3.83
C GLY A 107 10.14 20.00 5.10
N SER A 108 11.24 20.05 5.85
CA SER A 108 11.47 19.21 7.03
C SER A 108 12.01 20.02 8.19
N GLN A 109 11.44 19.82 9.38
CA GLN A 109 11.95 20.35 10.65
C GLN A 109 12.33 19.20 11.59
N CYS A 110 11.40 18.68 12.41
CA CYS A 110 11.67 17.55 13.30
C CYS A 110 11.98 16.24 12.56
N GLY A 111 11.63 16.14 11.27
CA GLY A 111 11.95 15.01 10.41
C GLY A 111 11.01 13.79 10.54
N TYR A 112 10.11 13.75 11.52
CA TYR A 112 9.35 12.54 11.82
C TYR A 112 8.33 12.17 10.72
N CYS A 113 7.58 13.15 10.22
CA CYS A 113 6.60 12.94 9.14
C CYS A 113 7.25 12.90 7.75
N THR A 114 8.51 13.32 7.63
CA THR A 114 9.21 13.53 6.35
C THR A 114 9.24 12.26 5.49
N PRO A 115 9.51 11.05 6.01
CA PRO A 115 9.44 9.82 5.23
C PRO A 115 8.09 9.61 4.54
N GLY A 116 6.98 9.73 5.27
CA GLY A 116 5.64 9.53 4.72
C GLY A 116 5.27 10.57 3.66
N VAL A 117 5.59 11.84 3.93
CA VAL A 117 5.43 12.95 2.99
C VAL A 117 6.23 12.72 1.70
N VAL A 118 7.48 12.28 1.80
CA VAL A 118 8.31 11.97 0.64
C VAL A 118 7.72 10.82 -0.19
N MET A 119 7.17 9.79 0.46
CA MET A 119 6.55 8.67 -0.27
C MET A 119 5.27 9.10 -1.01
N ALA A 120 4.47 10.02 -0.45
CA ALA A 120 3.35 10.63 -1.16
C ALA A 120 3.81 11.51 -2.33
N ALA A 121 4.87 12.29 -2.14
CA ALA A 121 5.49 13.08 -3.21
C ALA A 121 6.09 12.19 -4.32
N PHE A 122 6.63 11.02 -3.96
CA PHE A 122 7.11 10.01 -4.91
C PHE A 122 5.98 9.53 -5.81
N GLU A 123 4.82 9.16 -5.26
CA GLU A 123 3.65 8.81 -6.08
C GLU A 123 3.27 9.99 -7.01
N ALA A 124 3.25 11.21 -6.48
CA ALA A 124 2.94 12.41 -7.24
C ALA A 124 3.87 12.63 -8.45
N CYS A 125 5.15 12.25 -8.36
CA CYS A 125 6.09 12.33 -9.48
C CYS A 125 5.60 11.60 -10.73
N TYR A 126 4.89 10.49 -10.56
CA TYR A 126 4.48 9.62 -11.67
C TYR A 126 2.99 9.72 -12.00
N ARG A 127 2.26 10.65 -11.38
CA ARG A 127 0.85 10.92 -11.71
C ARG A 127 0.74 11.92 -12.88
N GLU A 128 -0.17 11.65 -13.81
CA GLU A 128 -0.42 12.50 -14.99
C GLU A 128 -1.75 13.28 -14.88
N ASP A 129 -2.46 13.10 -13.77
CA ASP A 129 -3.79 13.62 -13.49
C ASP A 129 -3.79 14.75 -12.45
N LEU A 130 -2.62 15.25 -12.04
CA LEU A 130 -2.44 16.38 -11.12
C LEU A 130 -2.41 17.73 -11.86
N ARG A 131 -3.55 18.14 -12.42
CA ARG A 131 -3.71 19.31 -13.29
C ARG A 131 -4.27 20.54 -12.57
N GLU A 132 -5.04 20.32 -11.51
CA GLU A 132 -5.72 21.34 -10.73
C GLU A 132 -5.06 21.50 -9.35
N PRO A 133 -5.01 22.73 -8.78
CA PRO A 133 -4.36 22.98 -7.50
C PRO A 133 -4.85 22.08 -6.35
N TRP A 134 -6.17 21.81 -6.31
CA TRP A 134 -6.77 20.99 -5.25
C TRP A 134 -6.33 19.52 -5.30
N GLN A 135 -5.89 19.01 -6.45
CA GLN A 135 -5.47 17.61 -6.59
C GLN A 135 -4.13 17.36 -5.89
N LEU A 136 -3.28 18.37 -5.80
CA LEU A 136 -2.04 18.31 -5.02
C LEU A 136 -2.31 18.39 -3.54
N ASP A 137 -3.27 19.22 -3.14
CA ASP A 137 -3.71 19.28 -1.74
C ASP A 137 -4.35 17.94 -1.32
N ASP A 138 -5.14 17.32 -2.19
CA ASP A 138 -5.71 15.98 -2.01
C ASP A 138 -4.64 14.88 -1.93
N GLN A 139 -3.64 14.89 -2.82
CA GLN A 139 -2.50 13.97 -2.76
C GLN A 139 -1.76 13.99 -1.41
N MET A 140 -1.77 15.13 -0.73
CA MET A 140 -1.08 15.33 0.55
C MET A 140 -2.00 15.23 1.77
N CYS A 141 -3.32 15.15 1.60
CA CYS A 141 -4.29 15.28 2.69
C CYS A 141 -4.10 14.24 3.81
N GLY A 142 -3.63 13.04 3.46
CA GLY A 142 -3.35 11.96 4.41
C GLY A 142 -2.00 12.06 5.14
N ASN A 143 -1.26 13.16 5.04
CA ASN A 143 0.05 13.33 5.70
C ASN A 143 0.04 14.51 6.67
N LEU A 144 0.06 14.22 7.98
CA LEU A 144 0.04 15.24 9.02
C LEU A 144 1.44 15.71 9.40
N CYS A 145 1.63 17.03 9.52
CA CYS A 145 2.86 17.65 9.98
C CYS A 145 2.55 18.70 11.04
N ARG A 146 3.19 18.58 12.21
CA ARG A 146 2.97 19.53 13.31
C ARG A 146 3.93 20.72 13.32
N CYS A 147 5.00 20.68 12.52
CA CYS A 147 6.12 21.62 12.64
C CYS A 147 6.19 22.65 11.51
N THR A 148 6.00 22.22 10.25
CA THR A 148 6.35 23.04 9.08
C THR A 148 5.30 24.07 8.69
N GLY A 149 4.07 23.95 9.19
CA GLY A 149 2.93 24.74 8.70
C GLY A 149 2.56 24.42 7.24
N TYR A 150 2.99 23.26 6.72
CA TYR A 150 2.71 22.69 5.39
C TYR A 150 3.20 23.47 4.17
N ARG A 151 3.35 24.80 4.24
CA ARG A 151 3.76 25.61 3.08
C ARG A 151 5.02 25.08 2.37
N PRO A 152 6.17 24.85 3.05
CA PRO A 152 7.36 24.36 2.38
C PRO A 152 7.23 22.93 1.84
N ILE A 153 6.38 22.10 2.48
CA ILE A 153 6.06 20.75 1.97
C ILE A 153 5.29 20.85 0.66
N ARG A 154 4.26 21.70 0.63
CA ARG A 154 3.44 21.93 -0.56
C ARG A 154 4.29 22.44 -1.72
N ASP A 155 5.18 23.40 -1.47
CA ASP A 155 6.11 23.93 -2.47
C ASP A 155 7.08 22.84 -2.99
N ALA A 156 7.51 21.89 -2.15
CA ALA A 156 8.31 20.73 -2.55
C ALA A 156 7.55 19.76 -3.46
N VAL A 157 6.32 19.39 -3.09
CA VAL A 157 5.50 18.46 -3.86
C VAL A 157 5.13 19.04 -5.22
N HIS A 158 4.75 20.34 -5.26
CA HIS A 158 4.51 21.06 -6.51
C HIS A 158 5.70 21.02 -7.47
N MET A 159 6.94 21.02 -6.95
CA MET A 159 8.14 21.02 -7.78
C MET A 159 8.34 19.70 -8.54
N VAL A 160 7.82 18.59 -8.01
CA VAL A 160 8.10 17.24 -8.54
C VAL A 160 6.88 16.54 -9.12
N ALA A 161 5.68 17.02 -8.82
CA ALA A 161 4.44 16.44 -9.32
C ALA A 161 4.41 16.37 -10.85
N GLY A 162 4.07 15.19 -11.38
CA GLY A 162 3.97 14.94 -12.81
C GLY A 162 5.28 15.03 -13.60
N THR A 163 6.43 15.15 -12.94
CA THR A 163 7.73 15.24 -13.62
C THR A 163 8.16 13.95 -14.32
N CYS A 164 7.62 12.80 -13.89
CA CYS A 164 7.86 11.47 -14.44
C CYS A 164 9.35 11.20 -14.77
N PRO A 165 10.24 11.22 -13.75
CA PRO A 165 11.67 11.11 -13.96
C PRO A 165 12.07 9.82 -14.70
N GLU A 166 13.09 9.92 -15.55
CA GLU A 166 13.68 8.80 -16.28
C GLU A 166 14.59 7.98 -15.37
N ASP A 167 14.00 7.13 -14.53
CA ASP A 167 14.69 6.29 -13.56
C ASP A 167 14.23 4.83 -13.59
N SER A 168 14.75 4.00 -12.67
CA SER A 168 14.36 2.60 -12.64
C SER A 168 12.92 2.39 -12.20
N PHE A 169 12.32 3.31 -11.43
CA PHE A 169 10.92 3.19 -10.99
C PHE A 169 9.99 3.34 -12.18
N ARG A 170 10.25 4.30 -13.08
CA ARG A 170 9.50 4.44 -14.34
C ARG A 170 9.52 3.16 -15.16
N ARG A 171 10.70 2.53 -15.28
CA ARG A 171 10.85 1.22 -15.94
C ARG A 171 10.07 0.11 -15.23
N HIS A 172 10.20 -0.01 -13.90
CA HIS A 172 9.45 -1.00 -13.13
C HIS A 172 7.94 -0.84 -13.29
N ARG A 173 7.44 0.39 -13.36
CA ARG A 173 6.02 0.67 -13.63
C ARG A 173 5.60 0.20 -15.02
N ALA A 174 6.39 0.47 -16.05
CA ALA A 174 6.11 0.04 -17.43
C ALA A 174 6.17 -1.49 -17.60
N GLU A 175 7.05 -2.15 -16.86
CA GLU A 175 7.22 -3.61 -16.88
C GLU A 175 6.28 -4.34 -15.91
N ALA A 176 5.53 -3.62 -15.08
CA ALA A 176 4.65 -4.20 -14.08
C ALA A 176 3.61 -5.12 -14.71
N ARG A 177 3.32 -6.23 -14.05
CA ARG A 177 2.29 -7.19 -14.42
C ARG A 177 1.49 -7.54 -13.17
N PRO A 178 0.21 -7.93 -13.32
CA PRO A 178 -0.57 -8.42 -12.19
C PRO A 178 0.18 -9.49 -11.42
N ALA A 179 0.27 -9.33 -10.10
CA ALA A 179 0.87 -10.31 -9.22
C ALA A 179 0.13 -11.65 -9.25
N ASP A 180 0.86 -12.75 -9.02
CA ASP A 180 0.23 -14.00 -8.61
C ASP A 180 -0.25 -13.86 -7.17
N LEU A 181 -1.57 -13.66 -7.06
CA LEU A 181 -2.26 -13.44 -5.80
C LEU A 181 -2.65 -14.75 -5.11
N GLU A 182 -2.46 -15.92 -5.73
CA GLU A 182 -2.80 -17.18 -5.10
C GLU A 182 -1.85 -17.45 -3.93
N PHE A 183 -2.38 -17.33 -2.71
CA PHE A 183 -1.61 -17.55 -1.50
C PHE A 183 -2.49 -18.06 -0.38
N GLY A 184 -2.01 -19.10 0.31
CA GLY A 184 -2.76 -19.77 1.35
C GLY A 184 -1.81 -20.35 2.39
N ARG A 185 -1.74 -19.72 3.56
CA ARG A 185 -0.90 -20.21 4.64
C ARG A 185 -1.73 -20.51 5.87
N THR A 186 -1.62 -21.76 6.33
CA THR A 186 -2.08 -22.19 7.66
C THR A 186 -0.88 -22.63 8.48
N SER A 187 -0.69 -22.05 9.66
CA SER A 187 0.41 -22.39 10.58
C SER A 187 0.01 -22.08 12.02
N ALA A 188 0.25 -23.03 12.93
CA ALA A 188 0.00 -22.87 14.37
C ALA A 188 -1.39 -22.30 14.72
N GLY A 189 -2.45 -22.83 14.08
CA GLY A 189 -3.84 -22.37 14.30
C GLY A 189 -4.19 -21.02 13.68
N ARG A 190 -3.27 -20.39 12.94
CA ARG A 190 -3.49 -19.16 12.19
C ARG A 190 -3.58 -19.43 10.70
N CYS A 191 -4.39 -18.65 9.99
CA CYS A 191 -4.62 -18.82 8.58
C CYS A 191 -4.76 -17.47 7.85
N TYR A 192 -4.18 -17.38 6.66
CA TYR A 192 -4.49 -16.38 5.66
C TYR A 192 -4.77 -17.09 4.34
N LEU A 193 -5.95 -16.90 3.77
CA LEU A 193 -6.36 -17.46 2.48
C LEU A 193 -6.63 -16.34 1.49
N GLN A 194 -6.15 -16.50 0.26
CA GLN A 194 -6.37 -15.55 -0.83
C GLN A 194 -7.01 -16.26 -2.03
N PRO A 195 -8.33 -16.52 -1.97
CA PRO A 195 -9.06 -17.11 -3.09
C PRO A 195 -8.98 -16.22 -4.33
N THR A 196 -8.85 -16.86 -5.49
CA THR A 196 -8.73 -16.19 -6.81
C THR A 196 -9.99 -16.32 -7.68
N SER A 197 -11.08 -16.87 -7.13
CA SER A 197 -12.39 -16.97 -7.77
C SER A 197 -13.53 -16.90 -6.75
N LEU A 198 -14.74 -16.60 -7.20
CA LEU A 198 -15.92 -16.64 -6.32
C LEU A 198 -16.18 -18.04 -5.74
N ALA A 199 -15.94 -19.10 -6.51
CA ALA A 199 -16.13 -20.47 -6.03
C ALA A 199 -15.19 -20.78 -4.86
N ALA A 200 -13.90 -20.54 -5.04
CA ALA A 200 -12.89 -20.73 -3.99
C ALA A 200 -13.16 -19.83 -2.76
N LEU A 201 -13.69 -18.61 -2.96
CA LEU A 201 -14.09 -17.74 -1.86
C LEU A 201 -15.22 -18.36 -1.03
N TRP A 202 -16.25 -18.89 -1.68
CA TRP A 202 -17.38 -19.51 -0.98
C TRP A 202 -16.98 -20.79 -0.25
N GLU A 203 -16.11 -21.60 -0.85
CA GLU A 203 -15.51 -22.76 -0.18
C GLU A 203 -14.74 -22.35 1.08
N ALA A 204 -13.87 -21.35 0.97
CA ALA A 204 -13.10 -20.85 2.13
C ALA A 204 -14.00 -20.32 3.26
N ILE A 205 -15.09 -19.63 2.93
CA ILE A 205 -16.07 -19.14 3.90
C ILE A 205 -16.83 -20.30 4.57
N ALA A 206 -17.23 -21.31 3.79
CA ALA A 206 -17.93 -22.48 4.30
C ALA A 206 -17.06 -23.33 5.23
N GLU A 207 -15.79 -23.50 4.89
CA GLU A 207 -14.81 -24.23 5.70
C GLU A 207 -14.42 -23.45 6.97
N ARG A 208 -14.42 -22.12 6.93
CA ARG A 208 -13.97 -21.24 8.03
C ARG A 208 -15.00 -20.14 8.33
N PRO A 209 -16.16 -20.47 8.91
CA PRO A 209 -17.24 -19.51 9.13
C PRO A 209 -16.89 -18.39 10.14
N GLN A 210 -15.84 -18.56 10.94
CA GLN A 210 -15.35 -17.55 11.89
C GLN A 210 -14.24 -16.66 11.32
N ALA A 211 -13.70 -17.00 10.14
CA ALA A 211 -12.65 -16.21 9.52
C ALA A 211 -13.16 -14.81 9.13
N ARG A 212 -12.33 -13.80 9.34
CA ARG A 212 -12.66 -12.42 8.99
C ARG A 212 -12.30 -12.16 7.54
N LEU A 213 -13.20 -11.51 6.81
CA LEU A 213 -12.92 -11.07 5.45
C LEU A 213 -12.10 -9.79 5.47
N VAL A 214 -11.06 -9.71 4.64
CA VAL A 214 -10.19 -8.53 4.51
C VAL A 214 -10.04 -8.12 3.05
N CYS A 215 -10.02 -6.81 2.80
CA CYS A 215 -9.68 -6.26 1.49
C CYS A 215 -8.66 -5.12 1.65
N GLY A 216 -9.10 -3.91 2.00
CA GLY A 216 -8.20 -2.78 2.23
C GLY A 216 -7.56 -2.74 3.62
N GLY A 217 -8.12 -3.47 4.59
CA GLY A 217 -7.64 -3.53 5.97
C GLY A 217 -7.95 -2.29 6.82
N THR A 218 -8.46 -1.21 6.23
CA THR A 218 -8.64 0.09 6.90
C THR A 218 -9.62 0.08 8.08
N ASP A 219 -10.51 -0.91 8.13
CA ASP A 219 -11.42 -1.20 9.24
C ASP A 219 -10.86 -2.31 10.14
N LEU A 220 -10.55 -3.47 9.54
CA LEU A 220 -10.21 -4.69 10.26
C LEU A 220 -8.86 -4.58 10.99
N ALA A 221 -7.87 -3.89 10.39
CA ALA A 221 -6.57 -3.72 11.00
C ALA A 221 -6.63 -2.89 12.29
N LEU A 222 -7.63 -2.03 12.47
CA LEU A 222 -7.84 -1.29 13.72
C LEU A 222 -8.17 -2.20 14.90
N LEU A 223 -8.77 -3.37 14.65
CA LEU A 223 -8.94 -4.38 15.70
C LEU A 223 -7.60 -4.87 16.22
N VAL A 224 -6.59 -4.95 15.35
CA VAL A 224 -5.23 -5.38 15.71
C VAL A 224 -4.44 -4.21 16.30
N THR A 225 -4.42 -3.05 15.64
CA THR A 225 -3.52 -1.93 16.03
C THR A 225 -4.05 -1.10 17.19
N GLN A 226 -5.37 -0.92 17.30
CA GLN A 226 -5.98 -0.06 18.32
C GLN A 226 -6.71 -0.86 19.41
N ARG A 227 -7.24 -2.04 19.08
CA ARG A 227 -7.95 -2.90 20.03
C ARG A 227 -7.15 -4.11 20.49
N TYR A 228 -5.94 -4.31 19.96
CA TYR A 228 -5.04 -5.42 20.32
C TYR A 228 -5.71 -6.81 20.26
N GLN A 229 -6.68 -6.97 19.36
CA GLN A 229 -7.37 -8.22 19.14
C GLN A 229 -6.53 -9.14 18.26
N ASP A 230 -6.55 -10.42 18.60
CA ASP A 230 -5.96 -11.45 17.75
C ASP A 230 -6.99 -11.90 16.69
N LEU A 231 -6.60 -11.83 15.42
CA LEU A 231 -7.41 -12.31 14.29
C LEU A 231 -6.70 -13.51 13.67
N PRO A 232 -6.94 -14.74 14.17
CA PRO A 232 -6.17 -15.90 13.76
C PRO A 232 -6.45 -16.29 12.32
N GLU A 233 -7.65 -16.02 11.79
CA GLU A 233 -8.07 -16.49 10.46
C GLU A 233 -8.58 -15.33 9.61
N LEU A 234 -7.94 -15.13 8.47
CA LEU A 234 -8.27 -14.09 7.48
C LEU A 234 -8.52 -14.71 6.11
N ILE A 235 -9.55 -14.22 5.42
CA ILE A 235 -9.82 -14.53 4.01
C ILE A 235 -9.77 -13.21 3.22
N ALA A 236 -8.82 -13.11 2.32
CA ALA A 236 -8.62 -11.93 1.49
C ALA A 236 -9.57 -11.93 0.30
N LEU A 237 -10.19 -10.78 0.05
CA LEU A 237 -11.10 -10.57 -1.07
C LEU A 237 -10.39 -10.02 -2.31
N GLU A 238 -9.17 -9.52 -2.15
CA GLU A 238 -8.47 -8.83 -3.21
C GLU A 238 -8.21 -9.73 -4.41
N GLY A 239 -8.00 -11.04 -4.21
CA GLY A 239 -7.74 -12.02 -5.27
C GLY A 239 -8.92 -12.32 -6.18
N VAL A 240 -10.15 -11.93 -5.82
CA VAL A 240 -11.39 -12.34 -6.52
C VAL A 240 -11.79 -11.31 -7.58
N PRO A 241 -11.49 -11.51 -8.87
CA PRO A 241 -11.71 -10.49 -9.91
C PRO A 241 -13.19 -10.12 -10.09
N GLU A 242 -14.11 -11.05 -9.83
CA GLU A 242 -15.55 -10.83 -9.96
C GLU A 242 -16.09 -9.78 -8.96
N LEU A 243 -15.34 -9.48 -7.89
CA LEU A 243 -15.68 -8.44 -6.92
C LEU A 243 -15.20 -7.03 -7.32
N ARG A 244 -14.40 -6.90 -8.38
CA ARG A 244 -13.76 -5.61 -8.75
C ARG A 244 -14.56 -4.77 -9.77
N GLY A 245 -15.57 -5.34 -10.42
CA GLY A 245 -16.28 -4.71 -11.52
C GLY A 245 -17.28 -3.62 -11.10
N VAL A 246 -17.37 -2.55 -11.89
CA VAL A 246 -18.51 -1.62 -11.90
C VAL A 246 -19.21 -1.75 -13.25
N GLY A 247 -20.49 -2.11 -13.24
CA GLY A 247 -21.32 -2.26 -14.43
C GLY A 247 -22.56 -1.36 -14.37
N ARG A 248 -23.18 -1.10 -15.52
CA ARG A 248 -24.54 -0.53 -15.54
C ARG A 248 -25.57 -1.64 -15.39
N ALA A 249 -26.52 -1.44 -14.50
CA ALA A 249 -27.73 -2.24 -14.43
C ALA A 249 -28.62 -1.93 -15.65
N ALA A 250 -29.45 -2.90 -16.03
CA ALA A 250 -30.39 -2.76 -17.14
C ALA A 250 -31.46 -1.68 -16.90
N ASP A 251 -31.67 -1.25 -15.66
CA ASP A 251 -32.60 -0.18 -15.25
C ASP A 251 -31.96 1.22 -15.28
N GLY A 252 -30.72 1.35 -15.78
CA GLY A 252 -29.98 2.61 -15.81
C GLY A 252 -29.19 2.94 -14.54
N GLY A 253 -29.29 2.12 -13.49
CA GLY A 253 -28.47 2.26 -12.28
C GLY A 253 -27.01 1.81 -12.47
N SER A 254 -26.11 2.21 -11.58
CA SER A 254 -24.75 1.66 -11.50
C SER A 254 -24.69 0.52 -10.48
N ARG A 255 -24.10 -0.62 -10.85
CA ARG A 255 -23.75 -1.75 -9.98
C ARG A 255 -22.25 -1.71 -9.71
N SER A 256 -21.83 -1.51 -8.48
CA SER A 256 -20.45 -1.79 -8.07
C SER A 256 -20.35 -3.19 -7.45
N GLY A 257 -19.19 -3.82 -7.56
CA GLY A 257 -18.94 -5.20 -7.14
C GLY A 257 -19.25 -5.50 -5.68
N ARG A 258 -20.48 -5.93 -5.43
CA ARG A 258 -20.89 -7.05 -4.57
C ARG A 258 -22.19 -7.56 -5.20
N ARG A 259 -22.09 -8.57 -6.06
CA ARG A 259 -23.25 -9.23 -6.66
C ARG A 259 -24.11 -9.81 -5.53
N ARG A 260 -25.17 -9.11 -5.13
CA ARG A 260 -26.37 -9.79 -4.63
C ARG A 260 -27.02 -10.42 -5.86
N ARG A 261 -26.89 -11.74 -5.99
CA ARG A 261 -27.92 -12.52 -6.67
C ARG A 261 -29.03 -12.78 -5.68
#